data_AF-A0A7C1ZMF6-F1
#
_entry.id   AF-A0A7C1ZMF6-F1
#
_cell.length_a   1.000
_cell.length_b   1.000
_cell.length_c   1.000
_cell.angle_alpha   90.00
_cell.angle_beta   90.00
_cell.angle_gamma   90.00
#
_symmetry.space_group_name_H-M   'P 1'
#
loop_
_entity.id
_entity.type
_entity.pdbx_description
1 polymer ?
#
loop_
_entity_poly.entity_id
_entity_poly.type
_entity_poly.pdbx_seq_one_letter_code
_entity_poly.pdbx_strand_id
1 'polypeptide(L)'
;MDNFHIFTVSLRLPKNLKPLIELAYNLRFAWNPEIIALFRRIDRHLWEETYHNPVLLLSQLSGARIQELSKDNSFLDYLNRVYENFKNYIESPHFS
;
A
#
# COMPACT_ATOMS: atom_id res chain seq x y z
N MET A 1 -28.08 -10.42 2.03
CA MET A 1 -27.70 -9.74 0.78
C MET A 1 -26.36 -9.10 1.05
N ASP A 2 -25.28 -9.66 0.51
CA ASP A 2 -23.93 -9.13 0.71
C ASP A 2 -23.82 -7.75 0.07
N ASN A 3 -23.54 -6.75 0.91
CA ASN A 3 -23.18 -5.42 0.46
C ASN A 3 -21.80 -5.50 -0.20
N PHE A 4 -21.76 -5.61 -1.52
CA PHE A 4 -20.56 -5.33 -2.28
C PHE A 4 -20.26 -3.83 -2.17
N HIS A 5 -19.48 -3.46 -1.15
CA HIS A 5 -18.86 -2.14 -1.09
C HIS A 5 -17.73 -2.11 -2.12
N ILE A 6 -18.05 -1.69 -3.34
CA ILE A 6 -17.02 -1.28 -4.29
C ILE A 6 -16.37 -0.04 -3.67
N PHE A 7 -15.20 -0.22 -3.04
CA PHE A 7 -14.38 0.86 -2.51
C PHE A 7 -13.75 1.65 -3.68
N THR A 8 -14.59 2.29 -4.48
CA THR A 8 -14.21 3.29 -5.49
C THR A 8 -14.09 4.68 -4.85
N VAL A 9 -13.80 4.76 -3.55
CA VAL A 9 -13.49 6.04 -2.91
C VAL A 9 -12.07 6.39 -3.31
N SER A 10 -11.97 7.00 -4.49
CA SER A 10 -10.85 7.75 -5.02
C SER A 10 -9.76 8.00 -3.97
N LEU A 11 -8.83 7.06 -3.83
CA LEU A 11 -7.58 7.28 -3.13
C LEU A 11 -6.87 8.39 -3.91
N ARG A 12 -7.14 9.64 -3.53
CA ARG A 12 -6.51 10.84 -4.11
C ARG A 12 -5.07 10.91 -3.60
N LEU A 13 -4.33 9.84 -3.79
CA LEU A 13 -2.91 9.80 -3.54
C LEU A 13 -2.22 10.58 -4.66
N PRO A 14 -1.23 11.42 -4.32
CA PRO A 14 -0.38 12.06 -5.31
C PRO A 14 0.35 10.98 -6.13
N LYS A 15 0.82 11.35 -7.33
CA LYS A 15 1.38 10.40 -8.31
C LYS A 15 2.48 9.52 -7.72
N ASN A 16 3.33 10.09 -6.86
CA ASN A 16 4.44 9.40 -6.21
C ASN A 16 4.02 8.38 -5.13
N LEU A 17 2.74 8.39 -4.70
CA LEU A 17 2.19 7.43 -3.74
C LEU A 17 1.23 6.42 -4.38
N LYS A 18 0.94 6.54 -5.68
CA LYS A 18 0.09 5.58 -6.40
C LYS A 18 0.54 4.11 -6.32
N PRO A 19 1.84 3.77 -6.26
CA PRO A 19 2.26 2.38 -6.09
C PRO A 19 1.66 1.69 -4.87
N LEU A 20 1.32 2.44 -3.81
CA LEU A 20 0.65 1.89 -2.63
C LEU A 20 -0.71 1.27 -2.95
N ILE A 21 -1.43 1.81 -3.94
CA ILE A 21 -2.73 1.28 -4.37
C ILE A 21 -2.52 -0.12 -4.96
N GLU A 22 -1.60 -0.25 -5.90
CA GLU A 22 -1.33 -1.54 -6.55
C GLU A 22 -0.86 -2.60 -5.56
N LEU A 23 0.03 -2.22 -4.62
CA LEU A 23 0.49 -3.09 -3.55
C LEU A 23 -0.66 -3.50 -2.61
N ALA A 24 -1.60 -2.59 -2.29
CA ALA A 24 -2.72 -2.87 -1.40
C ALA A 24 -3.76 -3.83 -1.99
N TYR A 25 -4.01 -3.73 -3.31
CA TYR A 25 -5.02 -4.56 -3.98
C TYR A 25 -4.49 -5.92 -4.46
N ASN A 26 -3.18 -6.18 -4.36
CA ASN A 26 -2.64 -7.47 -4.75
C ASN A 26 -2.71 -8.49 -3.60
N LEU A 27 -3.66 -9.43 -3.67
CA LEU A 27 -3.89 -10.49 -2.64
C LEU A 27 -2.62 -11.26 -2.20
N ARG A 28 -1.53 -11.26 -2.99
CA ARG A 28 -0.28 -11.93 -2.62
C ARG A 28 0.55 -11.14 -1.59
N PHE A 29 0.18 -9.91 -1.23
CA PHE A 29 0.89 -9.12 -0.20
C PHE A 29 0.93 -9.81 1.17
N ALA A 30 -0.05 -10.67 1.48
CA ALA A 30 -0.17 -11.33 2.78
C ALA A 30 1.08 -12.16 3.16
N TRP A 31 1.92 -12.51 2.19
CA TRP A 31 3.12 -13.31 2.38
C TRP A 31 4.43 -12.55 2.15
N ASN A 32 4.37 -11.26 1.78
CA ASN A 32 5.57 -10.45 1.53
C ASN A 32 5.88 -9.54 2.73
N PRO A 33 6.96 -9.84 3.51
CA PRO A 33 7.31 -9.06 4.69
C PRO A 33 7.74 -7.62 4.38
N GLU A 34 8.28 -7.33 3.20
CA GLU A 34 8.66 -5.97 2.82
C GLU A 34 7.44 -5.07 2.59
N ILE A 35 6.38 -5.64 1.98
CA ILE A 35 5.10 -4.94 1.78
C ILE A 35 4.40 -4.72 3.12
N ILE A 36 4.38 -5.71 4.01
CA ILE A 36 3.84 -5.56 5.37
C ILE A 36 4.60 -4.46 6.13
N ALA A 37 5.94 -4.45 6.07
CA ALA A 37 6.75 -3.44 6.71
C ALA A 37 6.51 -2.03 6.13
N LEU A 38 6.25 -1.93 4.83
CA LEU A 38 5.87 -0.68 4.15
C LEU A 38 4.57 -0.10 4.69
N PHE A 39 3.49 -0.88 4.74
CA PHE A 39 2.21 -0.40 5.26
C PHE A 39 2.26 -0.07 6.75
N ARG A 40 2.99 -0.86 7.56
CA ARG A 40 3.22 -0.53 8.97
C ARG A 40 4.02 0.76 9.18
N ARG A 41 4.90 1.13 8.24
CA ARG A 41 5.68 2.39 8.30
C ARG A 41 4.84 3.62 7.95
N ILE A 42 3.77 3.44 7.17
CA ILE A 42 2.84 4.53 6.84
C ILE A 42 2.19 5.08 8.10
N ASP A 43 1.61 4.22 8.92
CA ASP A 43 1.08 4.58 10.23
C ASP A 43 0.93 3.29 11.04
N ARG A 44 1.74 3.14 12.10
CA ARG A 44 1.75 1.91 12.88
C ARG A 44 0.45 1.73 13.66
N HIS A 45 -0.13 2.81 14.17
CA HIS A 45 -1.34 2.71 14.98
C HIS A 45 -2.52 2.33 14.09
N LEU A 46 -2.69 3.06 12.99
CA LEU A 46 -3.73 2.78 12.01
C LEU A 46 -3.58 1.39 11.41
N TRP A 47 -2.35 0.91 11.21
CA TRP A 47 -2.09 -0.46 10.74
C TRP A 47 -2.65 -1.54 11.67
N GLU A 48 -2.56 -1.35 12.98
CA GLU A 48 -3.18 -2.26 13.95
C GLU A 48 -4.70 -2.08 13.98
N GLU A 49 -5.20 -0.85 13.94
CA GLU A 49 -6.65 -0.55 13.96
C GLU A 49 -7.38 -1.10 12.73
N THR A 50 -6.72 -1.15 11.58
CA THR A 50 -7.29 -1.72 10.35
C THR A 50 -7.06 -3.22 10.23
N TYR A 51 -6.62 -3.90 11.30
CA TYR A 51 -6.34 -5.34 11.30
C TYR A 51 -5.42 -5.76 10.16
N HIS A 52 -4.36 -4.97 9.92
CA HIS A 52 -3.39 -5.22 8.85
C HIS A 52 -4.01 -5.22 7.44
N ASN A 53 -5.12 -4.51 7.25
CA ASN A 53 -5.75 -4.31 5.94
C ASN A 53 -5.18 -3.04 5.28
N PRO A 54 -4.37 -3.15 4.21
CA PRO A 54 -3.74 -2.00 3.56
C PRO A 54 -4.76 -1.12 2.82
N VAL A 55 -5.81 -1.70 2.23
CA VAL A 55 -6.85 -0.93 1.55
C VAL A 55 -7.60 -0.05 2.55
N LEU A 56 -7.97 -0.63 3.70
CA LEU A 56 -8.64 0.10 4.77
C LEU A 56 -7.72 1.19 5.36
N LEU A 57 -6.44 0.87 5.60
CA LEU A 57 -5.45 1.84 6.06
C LEU A 57 -5.38 3.04 5.12
N LEU A 58 -5.20 2.81 3.81
CA LEU A 58 -5.07 3.90 2.84
C LEU A 58 -6.35 4.75 2.77
N SER A 59 -7.54 4.14 2.95
CA SER A 59 -8.82 4.86 2.95
C SER A 59 -9.01 5.77 4.17
N GLN A 60 -8.30 5.50 5.27
CA GLN A 60 -8.41 6.25 6.53
C GLN A 60 -7.26 7.25 6.74
N LEU A 61 -6.30 7.32 5.82
CA LEU A 61 -5.19 8.27 5.92
C LEU A 61 -5.68 9.72 5.86
N SER A 62 -5.19 10.52 6.81
CA SER A 62 -5.42 11.96 6.79
C SER A 62 -4.68 12.63 5.63
N GLY A 63 -5.25 13.74 5.12
CA GLY A 63 -4.59 14.53 4.07
C GLY A 63 -3.20 15.04 4.49
N ALA A 64 -3.01 15.36 5.78
CA ALA A 64 -1.72 15.78 6.33
C ALA A 64 -0.69 14.65 6.24
N ARG A 65 -1.07 13.42 6.61
CA ARG A 65 -0.17 12.26 6.52
C ARG A 65 0.20 11.92 5.08
N ILE A 66 -0.75 12.04 4.15
CA ILE A 66 -0.49 11.89 2.71
C ILE A 66 0.52 12.95 2.23
N GLN A 67 0.38 14.21 2.67
CA GLN A 67 1.31 15.28 2.31
C GLN A 67 2.72 15.06 2.90
N GLU A 68 2.82 14.54 4.11
CA GLU A 68 4.08 14.22 4.75
C GLU A 68 4.81 13.10 3.99
N LEU A 69 4.13 11.97 3.75
CA LEU A 69 4.68 10.82 3.02
C LEU A 69 5.11 11.18 1.60
N SER A 70 4.37 12.07 0.94
CA SER A 70 4.70 12.51 -0.42
C SER A 70 5.90 13.45 -0.49
N LYS A 71 6.44 13.90 0.65
CA LYS A 71 7.65 14.74 0.77
C LYS A 71 8.80 14.03 1.49
N ASP A 72 8.56 12.85 2.08
CA ASP A 72 9.59 12.04 2.74
C ASP A 72 10.35 11.21 1.71
N ASN A 73 11.53 11.68 1.31
CA ASN A 73 12.39 10.97 0.36
C ASN A 73 12.79 9.58 0.84
N SER A 74 13.02 9.39 2.16
CA SER A 74 13.38 8.07 2.70
C SER A 74 12.23 7.08 2.55
N PHE A 75 10.99 7.54 2.74
CA PHE A 75 9.81 6.73 2.51
C PHE A 75 9.62 6.43 1.03
N LEU A 76 9.76 7.43 0.16
CA LEU A 76 9.59 7.26 -1.29
C LEU A 76 10.62 6.32 -1.90
N ASP A 77 11.89 6.42 -1.50
CA ASP A 77 12.94 5.50 -1.96
C ASP A 77 12.64 4.05 -1.53
N TYR A 78 12.16 3.89 -0.30
CA TYR A 78 11.75 2.58 0.22
C TYR A 78 10.53 2.03 -0.54
N LEU A 79 9.50 2.86 -0.79
CA LEU A 79 8.33 2.50 -1.59
C LEU A 79 8.73 2.04 -2.99
N ASN A 80 9.58 2.81 -3.67
CA ASN A 80 10.04 2.49 -5.01
C ASN A 80 10.77 1.15 -5.03
N ARG A 81 11.69 0.91 -4.09
CA ARG A 81 12.41 -0.37 -4.02
C ARG A 81 11.47 -1.56 -3.84
N VAL A 82 10.54 -1.47 -2.90
CA VAL A 82 9.55 -2.55 -2.64
C VAL A 82 8.67 -2.77 -3.86
N TYR A 83 8.26 -1.70 -4.53
CA TYR A 83 7.43 -1.78 -5.73
C TYR A 83 8.16 -2.36 -6.95
N GLU A 84 9.43 -2.01 -7.18
CA GLU A 84 10.24 -2.63 -8.24
C GLU A 84 10.45 -4.13 -7.98
N ASN A 85 10.75 -4.53 -6.73
CA ASN A 85 10.84 -5.95 -6.35
C ASN A 85 9.53 -6.69 -6.65
N PHE A 86 8.40 -6.06 -6.32
CA PHE A 86 7.08 -6.61 -6.60
C PHE A 86 6.82 -6.75 -8.11
N LYS A 87 7.13 -5.73 -8.92
CA LYS A 87 6.99 -5.77 -10.39
C LYS A 87 7.84 -6.87 -11.02
N ASN A 88 9.12 -6.95 -10.64
CA ASN A 88 10.02 -7.99 -11.14
C ASN A 88 9.50 -9.41 -10.83
N TYR A 89 8.90 -9.59 -9.65
CA TYR A 89 8.31 -10.87 -9.25
C TYR A 89 7.07 -11.23 -10.07
N ILE A 90 6.14 -10.29 -10.29
CA ILE A 90 4.92 -10.57 -11.07
C ILE A 90 5.18 -10.74 -12.57
N GLU A 91 6.21 -10.07 -13.10
CA GLU A 91 6.60 -10.16 -14.52
C GLU A 91 7.43 -11.43 -14.81
N SER A 92 8.03 -12.04 -13.79
CA SER A 92 8.77 -13.29 -13.92
C SER A 92 7.81 -14.49 -13.87
N PRO A 93 7.56 -15.22 -14.98
CA PRO A 93 6.66 -16.37 -14.98
C PRO A 93 7.16 -17.45 -14.02
N HIS A 94 6.56 -17.54 -12.83
CA HIS A 94 6.74 -18.64 -11.91
C HIS A 94 5.79 -19.77 -12.33
N PHE A 95 6.19 -20.52 -13.37
CA PHE A 95 5.71 -21.89 -13.55
C PHE A 95 6.65 -22.81 -12.78
N SER A 96 6.20 -23.30 -11.63
CA SER A 96 6.74 -24.52 -11.01
C SER A 96 5.74 -25.63 -11.18
#